data_AF-V4II23-F1
#
_entry.id   AF-V4II23-F1
#
_cell.length_a   1.000
_cell.length_b   1.000
_cell.length_c   1.000
_cell.angle_alpha   90.00
_cell.angle_beta   90.00
_cell.angle_gamma   90.00
#
_symmetry.space_group_name_H-M   'P 1'
#
loop_
_entity.id
_entity.type
_entity.pdbx_description
1 polymer ?
#
loop_
_entity_poly.entity_id
_entity_poly.type
_entity_poly.pdbx_seq_one_letter_code
_entity_poly.pdbx_strand_id
1 'polypeptide(L)' 'MSIKAIARELYRARQQVEQLEKQLAAAEFSQQEAIKGKLRTARAEYEQLRRMLNGRKAC' A
#
# COMPACT_ATOMS: atom_id res chain seq x y z
N MET A 1 7.50 -15.04 -9.72
CA MET A 1 6.11 -14.64 -9.38
C MET A 1 5.21 -14.73 -10.61
N SER A 2 4.03 -15.34 -10.48
CA SER A 2 2.98 -15.26 -11.51
C SER A 2 2.28 -13.90 -11.41
N ILE A 3 1.72 -13.39 -12.52
CA ILE A 3 0.93 -12.14 -12.55
C ILE A 3 -0.19 -12.18 -11.51
N LYS A 4 -0.79 -13.37 -11.28
CA LYS A 4 -1.81 -13.59 -10.25
C LYS A 4 -1.31 -13.34 -8.83
N ALA A 5 -0.05 -13.69 -8.53
CA ALA A 5 0.54 -13.46 -7.21
C ALA A 5 0.75 -11.95 -6.97
N ILE A 6 1.28 -11.23 -7.96
CA ILE A 6 1.47 -9.78 -7.88
C ILE A 6 0.13 -9.05 -7.70
N ALA A 7 -0.93 -9.48 -8.42
CA ALA A 7 -2.25 -8.90 -8.25
C ALA A 7 -2.81 -9.10 -6.83
N ARG A 8 -2.57 -10.26 -6.21
CA ARG A 8 -2.98 -10.54 -4.83
C ARG A 8 -2.20 -9.70 -3.82
N GLU A 9 -0.90 -9.54 -4.02
CA GLU A 9 -0.07 -8.68 -3.18
C GLU A 9 -0.45 -7.20 -3.32
N LEU A 10 -0.74 -6.75 -4.54
CA LEU A 10 -1.23 -5.39 -4.80
C LEU A 10 -2.54 -5.11 -4.05
N TYR A 11 -3.45 -6.08 -4.05
CA TYR A 11 -4.71 -5.98 -3.30
C TYR A 11 -4.47 -5.87 -1.79
N ARG A 12 -3.56 -6.69 -1.24
CA ARG A 12 -3.19 -6.63 0.19
C ARG A 12 -2.55 -5.30 0.56
N ALA A 13 -1.60 -4.83 -0.23
CA ALA A 13 -0.93 -3.54 0.00
C ALA A 13 -1.94 -2.38 -0.06
N ARG A 14 -2.88 -2.41 -1.01
CA ARG A 14 -3.98 -1.45 -1.08
C ARG A 14 -4.86 -1.48 0.17
N GLN A 15 -5.27 -2.66 0.60
CA GLN A 15 -6.10 -2.81 1.81
C GLN A 15 -5.40 -2.28 3.06
N GLN A 16 -4.08 -2.48 3.17
CA GLN A 16 -3.28 -1.96 4.27
C GLN A 16 -3.20 -0.43 4.24
N VAL A 17 -3.06 0.19 3.06
CA VAL A 17 -3.13 1.65 2.91
C VAL A 17 -4.51 2.15 3.35
N GLU A 18 -5.60 1.55 2.87
CA GLU A 18 -6.96 1.97 3.25
C GLU A 18 -7.23 1.83 4.77
N GLN A 19 -6.72 0.77 5.40
CA GLN A 19 -6.82 0.62 6.86
C GLN A 19 -6.03 1.70 7.60
N LEU A 20 -4.80 1.99 7.17
CA LEU A 20 -3.98 3.03 7.78
C LEU A 20 -4.56 4.43 7.56
N GLU A 21 -5.21 4.69 6.42
CA GLU A 21 -5.92 5.95 6.16
C GLU A 21 -7.13 6.11 7.10
N LYS A 22 -7.92 5.05 7.30
CA LYS A 22 -9.03 5.05 8.26
C LYS A 22 -8.54 5.24 9.69
N GLN A 23 -7.47 4.56 10.09
CA GLN A 23 -6.85 4.74 11.39
C GLN A 23 -6.32 6.17 11.56
N LEU A 24 -5.70 6.75 10.52
CA LEU A 24 -5.20 8.11 10.56
C LEU A 24 -6.32 9.13 10.76
N ALA A 25 -7.45 8.92 10.07
CA ALA A 25 -8.62 9.79 10.18
C ALA A 25 -9.29 9.72 11.56
N ALA A 26 -9.22 8.57 12.23
CA ALA A 26 -9.79 8.36 13.57
C ALA A 26 -8.80 8.58 14.73
N ALA A 27 -7.50 8.70 14.45
CA ALA A 27 -6.46 8.80 15.47
C ALA A 27 -6.23 10.24 15.93
N GLU A 28 -5.87 10.37 17.21
CA GLU A 28 -5.46 11.63 17.81
C GLU A 28 -4.11 12.12 17.25
N PHE A 29 -3.89 13.43 17.31
CA PHE A 29 -2.74 14.11 16.70
C PHE A 29 -1.38 13.47 17.04
N SER A 30 -1.19 13.04 18.29
CA SER A 30 0.03 12.38 18.75
C SER A 30 0.27 11.00 18.13
N GLN A 31 -0.80 10.30 17.70
CA GLN A 31 -0.71 9.00 17.04
C GLN A 31 -0.69 9.12 15.50
N GLN A 32 -1.16 10.24 14.97
CA GLN A 32 -1.19 10.48 13.53
C GLN A 32 0.20 10.45 12.88
N GLU A 33 1.24 10.92 13.58
CA GLU A 33 2.59 10.94 13.02
C GLU A 33 3.15 9.52 12.82
N ALA A 34 2.94 8.64 13.80
CA ALA A 34 3.32 7.23 13.69
C ALA A 34 2.53 6.50 12.58
N ILE A 35 1.23 6.79 12.45
CA ILE A 35 0.39 6.20 11.40
C ILE A 35 0.79 6.74 10.02
N LYS A 36 1.11 8.04 9.88
CA LYS A 36 1.64 8.63 8.64
C LYS A 36 2.94 7.97 8.20
N GLY A 37 3.83 7.66 9.16
CA GLY A 37 5.06 6.90 8.87
C GLY A 37 4.76 5.55 8.24
N LYS A 38 3.87 4.76 8.86
CA LYS A 38 3.44 3.44 8.33
C LYS A 38 2.74 3.57 6.98
N LEU A 39 1.91 4.60 6.80
CA LEU A 39 1.17 4.87 5.58
C LEU A 39 2.11 5.16 4.40
N ARG A 40 3.20 5.90 4.66
CA ARG A 40 4.21 6.23 3.64
C ARG A 40 4.90 4.96 3.14
N THR A 41 5.26 4.05 4.03
CA THR A 41 5.88 2.76 3.66
C THR A 41 4.90 1.90 2.87
N ALA A 42 3.66 1.74 3.36
CA ALA A 42 2.64 0.94 2.67
C ALA A 42 2.30 1.47 1.27
N ARG A 43 2.26 2.81 1.10
CA ARG A 43 2.08 3.44 -0.22
C ARG A 43 3.27 3.18 -1.15
N ALA A 44 4.50 3.23 -0.63
CA ALA A 44 5.69 2.94 -1.42
C ALA A 44 5.69 1.48 -1.92
N GLU A 45 5.32 0.52 -1.06
CA GLU A 45 5.16 -0.90 -1.43
C GLU A 45 4.07 -1.09 -2.50
N TYR A 46 2.90 -0.47 -2.33
CA TYR A 46 1.81 -0.51 -3.31
C TYR A 46 2.27 0.03 -4.68
N GLU A 47 2.95 1.17 -4.71
CA GLU A 47 3.45 1.77 -5.94
C GLU A 47 4.54 0.92 -6.61
N GLN A 48 5.42 0.29 -5.84
CA GLN A 48 6.40 -0.65 -6.39
C GLN A 48 5.72 -1.87 -7.03
N LEU A 49 4.77 -2.50 -6.35
CA LEU A 49 4.01 -3.63 -6.88
C LEU A 49 3.22 -3.24 -8.14
N ARG A 50 2.65 -2.04 -8.15
CA ARG A 50 1.93 -1.49 -9.31
C ARG A 50 2.85 -1.30 -10.51
N ARG A 51 4.05 -0.75 -10.29
CA ARG A 51 5.07 -0.61 -11.34
C ARG A 51 5.54 -1.95 -11.87
N MET A 52 5.76 -2.95 -11.01
CA MET A 52 6.12 -4.30 -11.43
C MET A 52 5.02 -4.98 -12.25
N LEU A 53 3.75 -4.80 -11.85
CA LEU A 53 2.61 -5.31 -12.61
C LEU A 53 2.49 -4.65 -13.98
N ASN A 54 2.64 -3.33 -14.06
CA ASN A 54 2.56 -2.58 -15.31
C ASN A 54 3.76 -2.85 -16.23
N GLY A 55 4.97 -2.92 -15.69
CA GLY A 55 6.17 -3.27 -16.46
C GLY A 55 6.10 -4.68 -17.05
N ARG A 56 5.44 -5.62 -16.36
CA ARG A 56 5.16 -6.96 -16.89
C ARG A 56 4.03 -7.05 -17.90
N LYS A 57 3.12 -6.07 -17.95
CA LYS A 57 2.05 -6.00 -18.95
C LYS A 57 2.53 -5.38 -20.28
N ALA A 58 3.68 -4.71 -20.26
CA ALA A 58 4.24 -4.00 -21.41
C ALA A 58 5.29 -4.80 -22.20
N CYS A 59 5.66 -6.00 -21.74
CA CYS A 59 6.50 -6.96 -22.46
C CYS A 59 5.68 -8.12 -23.00
#